data_AF-X0Y2N1-F1
#
_entry.id   AF-X0Y2N1-F1
#
_cell.length_a   1.000
_cell.length_b   1.000
_cell.length_c   1.000
_cell.angle_alpha   90.00
_cell.angle_beta   90.00
_cell.angle_gamma   90.00
#
_symmetry.space_group_name_H-M   'P 1'
#
loop_
_entity.id
_entity.type
_entity.pdbx_description
1 polymer ?
#
loop_
_entity_poly.entity_id
_entity_poly.type
_entity_poly.pdbx_seq_one_letter_code
_entity_poly.pdbx_strand_id
1 'polypeptide(L)' 'RLMAFDADILGSWGCLPKYYPEVLKMVLEGKIQIEPFVETRPMSTIQQAYEEAHKGGLTKRIVLTPDF' A
#
# COMPACT_ATOMS: atom_id res chain seq x y z
N ARG A 1 -4.48 -14.02 27.12
CA ARG A 1 -3.35 -14.13 28.07
C ARG A 1 -2.19 -14.73 27.28
N LEU A 2 -1.21 -13.94 26.86
CA LEU A 2 0.05 -14.45 26.30
C LEU A 2 1.01 -14.69 27.46
N MET A 3 1.58 -15.89 27.54
CA MET A 3 2.76 -16.16 28.36
C MET A 3 3.82 -16.71 27.43
N ALA A 4 4.80 -15.88 27.09
CA ALA A 4 6.06 -16.29 26.50
C ALA A 4 7.12 -15.38 27.15
N PHE A 5 8.07 -15.99 27.86
CA PHE A 5 8.95 -15.30 28.80
C PHE A 5 9.94 -14.31 28.18
N ASP A 6 10.02 -14.22 26.84
CA ASP A 6 10.85 -13.27 26.07
C ASP A 6 10.26 -13.00 24.68
N ALA A 7 8.99 -12.55 24.60
CA ALA A 7 8.38 -12.17 23.33
C ALA A 7 7.88 -10.72 23.35
N ASP A 8 8.37 -9.92 22.40
CA ASP A 8 7.90 -8.56 22.15
C ASP A 8 6.80 -8.52 21.08
N ILE A 9 5.80 -7.68 21.32
CA ILE A 9 4.78 -7.34 20.32
C ILE A 9 4.95 -5.87 19.98
N LEU A 10 5.41 -5.62 18.75
CA LEU A 10 5.65 -4.28 18.24
C LEU A 10 4.59 -3.95 17.18
N GLY A 11 3.80 -2.91 17.44
CA GLY A 11 2.93 -2.30 16.45
C GLY A 11 3.63 -1.09 15.82
N SER A 12 3.52 -0.94 14.50
CA SER A 12 3.89 0.30 13.82
C SER A 12 2.66 0.91 13.17
N TRP A 13 2.54 2.23 13.24
CA TRP A 13 1.50 2.98 12.54
C TRP A 13 2.16 3.94 11.55
N GLY A 14 2.11 3.58 10.27
CA GLY A 14 2.67 4.38 9.20
C GLY A 14 4.18 4.58 9.34
N CYS A 15 4.65 5.74 8.89
CA CYS A 15 6.07 6.08 8.83
C CYS A 15 6.28 7.54 9.22
N LEU A 16 7.35 7.83 9.97
CA LEU A 16 7.74 9.22 10.24
C LEU A 16 8.13 9.89 8.91
N PRO A 17 7.67 11.14 8.65
CA PRO A 17 7.98 11.85 7.40
C PRO A 17 9.47 11.92 7.08
N LYS A 18 10.35 12.00 8.09
CA LYS A 18 11.82 12.04 7.92
C LYS A 18 12.40 10.84 7.16
N TYR A 19 11.72 9.71 7.10
CA TYR A 19 12.19 8.52 6.39
C TYR A 19 11.71 8.44 4.93
N TYR A 20 10.70 9.24 4.54
CA TYR A 20 10.17 9.21 3.17
C TYR A 20 11.22 9.48 2.08
N PRO A 21 12.16 10.44 2.24
CA PRO A 21 13.16 10.72 1.20
C PRO A 21 14.04 9.51 0.88
N GLU A 22 14.42 8.73 1.89
CA GLU A 22 15.24 7.54 1.72
C GLU A 22 14.47 6.42 1.02
N VAL A 23 13.22 6.17 1.42
CA VAL A 23 12.36 5.17 0.77
C VAL A 23 12.07 5.56 -0.68
N LEU A 24 11.78 6.83 -0.95
CA LEU A 24 11.56 7.32 -2.31
C LEU A 24 12.80 7.11 -3.18
N LYS A 25 14.01 7.37 -2.65
CA LYS A 25 15.25 7.08 -3.35
C LYS A 25 15.38 5.60 -3.71
N MET A 26 15.02 4.67 -2.81
CA MET A 26 15.05 3.23 -3.11
C MET A 26 14.08 2.84 -4.23
N VAL A 27 12.91 3.48 -4.31
CA VAL A 27 11.95 3.27 -5.41
C VAL A 27 12.53 3.79 -6.73
N LEU A 28 13.07 5.01 -6.73
CA LEU A 28 13.66 5.64 -7.92
C LEU A 28 14.91 4.90 -8.43
N GLU A 29 15.68 4.29 -7.52
CA GLU A 29 16.83 3.43 -7.85
C GLU A 29 16.40 2.02 -8.31
N GLY A 30 15.10 1.71 -8.29
CA GLY A 30 14.57 0.40 -8.67
C GLY A 30 14.85 -0.72 -7.66
N LYS A 31 15.38 -0.39 -6.47
CA LYS A 31 15.57 -1.36 -5.37
C LYS A 31 14.23 -1.83 -4.80
N ILE A 32 13.21 -0.97 -4.87
CA ILE A 32 11.82 -1.29 -4.53
C ILE A 32 10.97 -1.10 -5.80
N GLN A 33 10.32 -2.17 -6.22
CA GLN A 33 9.43 -2.17 -7.39
C GLN A 33 7.98 -1.96 -6.95
N ILE A 34 7.35 -0.88 -7.43
CA ILE A 34 5.93 -0.57 -7.15
C ILE A 34 5.06 -0.87 -8.37
N GLU A 35 5.54 -0.51 -9.57
CA GLU A 35 4.77 -0.56 -10.81
C GLU A 35 4.13 -1.94 -11.11
N PRO A 36 4.80 -3.09 -10.90
CA PRO A 36 4.19 -4.40 -11.14
C PRO A 36 2.98 -4.71 -10.25
N PHE A 37 2.87 -4.02 -9.10
CA PHE A 37 1.87 -4.27 -8.06
C PHE A 37 0.76 -3.23 -8.02
N VAL A 38 0.71 -2.32 -9.00
CA VAL A 38 -0.38 -1.34 -9.14
C VAL A 38 -1.15 -1.54 -10.44
N GLU A 39 -2.40 -1.08 -10.45
CA GLU A 39 -3.20 -0.91 -11.66
C GLU A 39 -3.87 0.46 -11.61
N THR A 40 -3.93 1.16 -12.74
CA THR A 40 -4.61 2.45 -12.85
C THR A 40 -6.02 2.29 -13.38
N ARG A 41 -7.00 2.93 -12.75
CA ARG A 41 -8.39 2.94 -13.22
C ARG A 41 -8.95 4.38 -13.23
N PRO A 42 -9.87 4.72 -14.15
CA PRO A 42 -10.50 6.04 -14.16
C PRO A 42 -11.26 6.30 -12.86
N MET A 43 -11.25 7.55 -12.37
CA MET A 43 -11.92 7.89 -11.10
C MET A 43 -13.44 7.73 -11.20
N SER A 44 -14.02 7.87 -12.39
CA SER A 44 -15.43 7.54 -12.67
C SER A 44 -15.84 6.10 -12.28
N THR A 45 -14.89 5.15 -12.15
CA THR A 45 -15.16 3.77 -11.75
C THR A 45 -14.97 3.52 -10.24
N ILE A 46 -14.90 4.57 -9.41
CA ILE A 46 -14.61 4.47 -7.97
C ILE A 46 -15.53 3.49 -7.23
N GLN A 47 -16.82 3.46 -7.54
CA GLN A 47 -17.78 2.57 -6.88
C GLN A 47 -17.37 1.09 -7.04
N GLN A 48 -17.10 0.67 -8.28
CA GLN A 48 -16.71 -0.70 -8.59
C GLN A 48 -15.38 -1.07 -7.93
N ALA A 49 -14.40 -0.15 -7.93
CA ALA A 49 -13.11 -0.36 -7.28
C ALA A 49 -13.26 -0.63 -5.77
N TYR A 50 -14.16 0.08 -5.08
CA TYR A 50 -14.43 -0.13 -3.67
C TYR A 50 -15.15 -1.46 -3.41
N GLU A 51 -16.14 -1.81 -4.23
CA GLU A 51 -16.84 -3.09 -4.13
C GLU A 51 -15.90 -4.29 -4.30
N GLU A 52 -14.98 -4.23 -5.27
CA GLU A 52 -13.94 -5.25 -5.47
C GLU A 52 -12.98 -5.32 -4.28
N ALA A 53 -12.51 -4.18 -3.77
CA ALA A 53 -11.62 -4.13 -2.62
C ALA A 53 -12.25 -4.75 -1.36
N HIS A 54 -13.53 -4.50 -1.11
CA HIS A 54 -14.26 -5.10 0.01
C HIS A 54 -14.49 -6.61 -0.13
N LYS A 55 -14.69 -7.11 -1.36
CA LYS A 55 -14.79 -8.55 -1.63
C LYS A 55 -13.48 -9.29 -1.34
N GLY A 56 -12.35 -8.58 -1.44
CA GLY A 56 -11.00 -9.14 -1.25
C GLY A 56 -10.48 -9.84 -2.50
N GLY A 57 -9.23 -10.32 -2.43
CA GLY A 57 -8.58 -11.04 -3.54
C GLY A 57 -7.89 -10.18 -4.60
N LEU A 58 -7.84 -8.86 -4.41
CA LEU A 58 -7.04 -7.97 -5.25
C LEU A 58 -5.55 -8.33 -5.13
N THR A 59 -4.92 -8.65 -6.25
CA THR A 59 -3.48 -8.94 -6.34
C THR A 59 -2.65 -7.69 -6.64
N LYS A 60 -3.32 -6.59 -7.04
CA LYS A 60 -2.73 -5.29 -7.33
C LYS A 60 -3.47 -4.19 -6.59
N ARG A 61 -2.76 -3.11 -6.25
CA ARG A 61 -3.35 -1.91 -5.68
C ARG A 61 -3.95 -1.06 -6.80
N ILE A 62 -5.25 -0.79 -6.70
CA ILE A 62 -5.93 0.16 -7.58
C ILE A 62 -5.47 1.58 -7.25
N VAL A 63 -5.04 2.31 -8.27
CA VAL A 63 -4.73 3.75 -8.25
C VAL A 63 -5.77 4.45 -9.13
N LEU A 64 -6.62 5.29 -8.53
CA LEU A 64 -7.64 6.02 -9.27
C LEU A 64 -7.04 7.28 -9.88
N THR A 65 -7.22 7.46 -11.18
CA THR A 65 -6.75 8.62 -11.95
C THR A 65 -7.94 9.50 -12.36
N PRO A 66 -7.93 10.81 -12.06
CA PRO A 66 -9.01 11.73 -12.46
C PRO A 66 -9.28 11.70 -13.97
N ASP A 67 -10.57 11.68 -14.35
CA ASP A 67 -11.06 11.62 -15.73
C ASP A 67 -12.24 12.60 -15.99
N PHE A 68 -12.28 13.70 -15.23
CA PHE A 68 -13.26 14.78 -15.31
C PHE A 68 -12.64 16.10 -15.78
#